data_AF-A0AAN7UG84-F1
#
_entry.id   AF-A0AAN7UG84-F1
#
_cell.length_a   1.000
_cell.length_b   1.000
_cell.length_c   1.000
_cell.angle_alpha   90.00
_cell.angle_beta   90.00
_cell.angle_gamma   90.00
#
_symmetry.space_group_name_H-M   'P 1'
#
loop_
_entity.id
_entity.type
_entity.pdbx_description
1 polymer ?
#
loop_
_entity_poly.entity_id
_entity_poly.type
_entity_poly.pdbx_seq_one_letter_code
_entity_poly.pdbx_strand_id
1 'polypeptide(L)' 'MAEHDVDLDSIIDRLLEVRGSRPGKQVQLLEAEIRYLCTKAREIFISQPILLELEAPIKVIALR' A
#
# COMPACT_ATOMS: atom_id res chain seq x y z
N MET A 1 21.65 4.06 -5.03
CA MET A 1 20.85 2.82 -5.08
C MET A 1 20.00 2.92 -6.32
N ALA A 2 20.13 1.98 -7.27
CA ALA A 2 19.35 2.05 -8.50
C ALA A 2 17.86 2.03 -8.13
N GLU A 3 17.12 3.06 -8.54
CA GLU A 3 15.66 3.02 -8.58
C GLU A 3 15.31 1.93 -9.58
N HIS A 4 15.10 0.72 -9.08
CA HIS A 4 14.26 -0.23 -9.77
C HIS A 4 12.88 0.40 -9.81
N ASP A 5 12.41 0.74 -11.00
CA ASP A 5 11.06 1.22 -11.22
C ASP A 5 10.12 0.07 -10.86
N VAL A 6 9.57 0.12 -9.64
CA VAL A 6 8.59 -0.84 -9.16
C VAL A 6 7.24 -0.39 -9.71
N ASP A 7 6.66 -1.23 -10.55
CA ASP A 7 5.33 -1.00 -11.12
C ASP A 7 4.26 -1.12 -10.02
N LEU A 8 3.87 0.04 -9.47
CA LEU A 8 2.88 0.16 -8.41
C LEU A 8 1.47 -0.24 -8.86
N ASP A 9 1.11 0.04 -10.11
CA ASP A 9 -0.22 -0.26 -10.64
C ASP A 9 -0.38 -1.78 -10.78
N SER A 10 0.66 -2.48 -11.27
CA SER A 10 0.68 -3.95 -11.33
C SER A 10 0.54 -4.60 -9.94
N ILE A 11 1.18 -4.04 -8.90
CA ILE A 11 1.02 -4.53 -7.52
C ILE A 11 -0.42 -4.34 -7.03
N ILE A 12 -1.01 -3.17 -7.28
CA ILE A 12 -2.38 -2.85 -6.89
C ILE A 12 -3.36 -3.81 -7.58
N ASP A 13 -3.22 -4.02 -8.89
CA ASP A 13 -4.09 -4.91 -9.65
C ASP A 13 -4.03 -6.35 -9.09
N ARG A 14 -2.83 -6.90 -8.87
CA ARG A 14 -2.63 -8.22 -8.26
C ARG A 14 -3.24 -8.35 -6.86
N LEU A 15 -3.16 -7.30 -6.04
CA LEU A 15 -3.79 -7.27 -4.72
C LEU A 15 -5.31 -7.23 -4.79
N LEU A 16 -5.87 -6.64 -5.85
CA LEU A 16 -7.31 -6.49 -6.06
C LEU A 16 -7.95 -7.69 -6.78
N GLU A 17 -7.17 -8.49 -7.50
CA GLU A 17 -7.60 -9.71 -8.20
C GLU A 17 -8.23 -10.77 -7.27
N VAL A 18 -7.91 -10.75 -5.98
CA VAL A 18 -8.51 -11.70 -5.02
C VAL A 18 -9.90 -11.28 -4.56
N ARG A 19 -10.42 -10.12 -4.98
CA ARG A 19 -11.81 -9.74 -4.73
C ARG A 19 -12.76 -10.76 -5.37
N GLY A 20 -13.69 -11.28 -4.58
CA GLY A 20 -14.62 -12.35 -5.00
C GLY A 20 -14.02 -13.77 -4.96
N SER A 21 -12.72 -13.93 -4.68
CA SER A 21 -12.14 -15.24 -4.39
C SER A 21 -12.51 -15.70 -2.97
N ARG A 22 -12.34 -17.00 -2.70
CA ARG A 22 -12.49 -17.56 -1.35
C ARG A 22 -11.59 -16.79 -0.37
N PRO A 23 -12.10 -16.36 0.80
CA PRO A 23 -11.30 -15.72 1.83
C PRO A 23 -10.06 -16.56 2.19
N GLY A 24 -8.91 -15.89 2.32
CA GLY A 24 -7.62 -16.54 2.60
C GLY A 24 -6.77 -16.86 1.36
N LYS A 25 -7.23 -16.55 0.15
CA LYS A 25 -6.39 -16.62 -1.06
C LYS A 25 -5.21 -15.64 -0.91
N GLN A 26 -3.99 -16.16 -1.00
CA GLN A 26 -2.77 -15.36 -0.93
C GLN A 26 -2.45 -14.70 -2.27
N VAL A 27 -1.89 -13.49 -2.21
CA VAL A 27 -1.30 -12.78 -3.35
C VAL A 27 0.22 -12.92 -3.22
N GLN A 28 0.87 -13.44 -4.25
CA GLN A 28 2.33 -13.54 -4.24
C GLN A 28 2.91 -12.20 -4.69
N LEU A 29 3.72 -11.57 -3.84
CA LEU A 29 4.55 -10.40 -4.16
C LEU A 29 6.02 -10.78 -3.99
N LEU A 30 6.90 -10.19 -4.80
CA LEU A 30 8.35 -10.32 -4.64
C LEU A 30 8.80 -9.58 -3.39
N GLU A 31 9.88 -10.05 -2.76
CA GLU A 31 10.46 -9.37 -1.59
C GLU A 31 10.84 -7.91 -1.91
N ALA A 32 11.35 -7.65 -3.12
CA ALA A 32 11.70 -6.32 -3.57
C ALA A 32 10.47 -5.38 -3.65
N GLU A 33 9.32 -5.89 -4.10
CA GLU A 33 8.06 -5.14 -4.16
C GLU A 33 7.60 -4.77 -2.73
N ILE A 34 7.61 -5.74 -1.81
CA ILE A 34 7.23 -5.52 -0.40
C ILE A 34 8.16 -4.50 0.26
N ARG A 35 9.47 -4.65 0.07
CA ARG A 35 10.49 -3.74 0.62
C ARG A 35 10.29 -2.32 0.09
N TYR A 36 10.04 -2.18 -1.21
CA TYR A 36 9.75 -0.89 -1.84
C TYR A 36 8.54 -0.21 -1.22
N LEU A 37 7.41 -0.92 -1.07
CA LEU A 37 6.20 -0.40 -0.43
C LEU A 37 6.47 0.10 0.99
N CYS A 38 7.17 -0.69 1.81
CA CYS A 38 7.51 -0.31 3.19
C CYS A 38 8.42 0.92 3.24
N THR A 39 9.46 0.97 2.41
CA THR A 39 10.41 2.10 2.38
C THR A 39 9.72 3.38 1.90
N LYS A 40 8.97 3.32 0.79
CA LYS A 40 8.25 4.49 0.26
C LYS A 40 7.15 4.96 1.19
N ALA A 41 6.35 4.06 1.78
CA ALA A 41 5.34 4.43 2.76
C ALA A 41 5.97 5.11 3.99
N ARG A 42 7.11 4.59 4.49
CA ARG A 42 7.84 5.21 5.60
C ARG A 42 8.33 6.63 5.25
N GLU A 43 8.87 6.83 4.05
CA GLU A 43 9.28 8.17 3.58
C GLU A 43 8.09 9.14 3.57
N ILE A 44 6.95 8.72 3.03
CA ILE A 44 5.71 9.52 3.00
C ILE A 44 5.24 9.84 4.42
N PHE A 45 5.15 8.86 5.32
CA PHE A 45 4.70 9.09 6.69
C PHE A 45 5.62 10.03 7.47
N ILE A 46 6.94 9.99 7.23
CA ILE A 46 7.90 10.92 7.85
C ILE A 46 7.76 12.33 7.28
N SER A 47 7.42 12.45 6.00
CA SER A 47 7.21 13.76 5.36
C SER A 47 5.91 14.45 5.80
N GLN A 48 4.95 13.69 6.31
CA GLN A 48 3.68 14.19 6.81
C GLN A 48 3.78 14.53 8.31
N PRO A 49 2.99 15.51 8.80
CA PRO A 49 2.93 15.81 10.22
C PRO A 49 2.33 14.63 11.00
N ILE A 50 2.84 14.40 12.21
CA ILE A 50 2.33 13.34 13.10
C ILE A 50 0.86 13.56 13.50
N LEU A 51 0.42 14.82 13.53
CA LEU A 51 -0.98 15.21 13.68
C LEU A 51 -1.49 15.63 12.30
N LEU A 52 -2.26 14.75 11.64
CA LEU A 52 -2.82 15.03 10.33
C LEU A 52 -3.99 16.01 10.45
N GLU A 53 -3.92 17.10 9.69
CA GLU A 53 -5.04 18.02 9.46
C GLU A 53 -5.75 17.60 8.16
N LEU A 54 -7.01 17.21 8.27
CA LEU A 54 -7.78 16.61 7.18
C LEU A 54 -9.08 17.37 6.94
N GLU A 55 -9.45 17.55 5.68
CA GLU A 55 -10.68 18.25 5.26
C GLU A 55 -11.77 17.26 4.84
N ALA A 56 -13.03 17.58 5.16
CA ALA A 56 -14.18 16.77 4.75
C ALA A 56 -14.49 16.93 3.25
N PRO A 57 -15.06 15.91 2.57
CA PRO A 57 -15.56 14.64 3.11
C PRO A 57 -14.52 13.50 3.12
N ILE A 58 -14.41 12.76 4.23
CA ILE A 58 -13.51 11.60 4.37
C ILE A 58 -14.25 10.43 5.02
N LYS A 59 -13.94 9.21 4.59
CA LYS A 59 -14.41 7.97 5.22
C LYS A 59 -13.39 7.47 6.23
N VAL A 60 -13.71 7.54 7.52
CA VAL A 60 -12.90 6.96 8.60
C VAL A 60 -13.25 5.48 8.77
N ILE A 61 -12.27 4.59 8.69
CA ILE A 61 -12.43 3.14 8.89
C ILE A 61 -11.55 2.72 10.08
N ALA A 62 -12.16 2.09 11.09
CA ALA A 62 -11.44 1.50 12.23
C ALA A 62 -11.39 -0.02 12.08
N LEU A 63 -10.30 -0.65 12.52
CA LEU A 63 -10.22 -2.10 12.63
C LEU A 63 -11.12 -2.54 13.80
N ARG A 64 -12.20 -3.24 13.49
CA ARG A 64 -12.98 -4.06 14.43
C ARG A 64 -12.97 -5.49 13.92
#